data_AF-A0A945ZVW5-F1
#
_entry.id   AF-A0A945ZVW5-F1
#
_cell.length_a   1.000
_cell.length_b   1.000
_cell.length_c   1.000
_cell.angle_alpha   90.00
_cell.angle_beta   90.00
_cell.angle_gamma   90.00
#
_symmetry.space_group_name_H-M   'P 1'
#
loop_
_entity.id
_entity.type
_entity.pdbx_description
1 polymer ?
#
loop_
_entity_poly.entity_id
_entity_poly.type
_entity_poly.pdbx_seq_one_letter_code
_entity_poly.pdbx_strand_id
1 'polypeptide(L)'
;MKKIYCEKLNSNDDSYTVELINVDSEFAVSDNDLIFEFETSKANIEIHAEFSGFLYHNLNIGSEVKPGELLYIISEKKIDPFDYSLFSSNLSEKAVDDFSAYDEITFSKGAKELIKKEKLNINKILEKHVDEDFISKDIVESYIKNSPIKDEKNINSFKVSKIAFIGGGKGFTQCLDLVLKSNELIPTTIYDDAIPKNSNVHAINVRGGIDYEQIYKDFQEGIFDYFIVTISTDLEFRAKTFNKLTNLNIPSFNLIHPSVNLGFNLDIGQGNVIFSAVNIGPEVSIGNNNFISSFSNIEHHCTINSNCTFGPGVMFSGSVTVQNNVKFGTGVFCEPFVKIGSNSVISSGSIITTDVKKNSVLISKFDQTYKPVKPKND
;
A
#
# COMPACT_ATOMS: atom_id res chain seq x y z
N MET A 1 9.48 -10.72 -28.71
CA MET A 1 9.66 -9.68 -27.67
C MET A 1 11.14 -9.50 -27.42
N LYS A 2 11.61 -8.27 -27.31
CA LYS A 2 13.02 -7.91 -27.07
C LYS A 2 13.10 -6.93 -25.89
N LYS A 3 14.09 -7.12 -25.02
CA LYS A 3 14.37 -6.27 -23.86
C LYS A 3 15.60 -5.40 -24.16
N ILE A 4 15.49 -4.09 -23.96
CA ILE A 4 16.57 -3.13 -24.20
C ILE A 4 17.03 -2.55 -22.88
N TYR A 5 18.34 -2.66 -22.60
CA TYR A 5 18.95 -2.21 -21.37
C TYR A 5 19.73 -0.92 -21.62
N CYS A 6 19.87 -0.11 -20.58
CA CYS A 6 20.64 1.11 -20.61
C CYS A 6 22.11 0.77 -20.79
N GLU A 7 22.72 1.19 -21.89
CA GLU A 7 24.15 1.01 -22.09
C GLU A 7 24.96 2.05 -21.32
N LYS A 8 26.26 1.79 -21.15
CA LYS A 8 27.16 2.82 -20.62
C LYS A 8 27.49 3.80 -21.75
N LEU A 9 26.79 4.92 -21.75
CA LEU A 9 26.85 5.96 -22.77
C LEU A 9 28.07 6.90 -22.57
N ASN A 10 28.54 7.08 -21.33
CA ASN A 10 29.72 7.89 -20.99
C ASN A 10 30.60 7.22 -19.92
N SER A 11 31.91 7.47 -19.97
CA SER A 11 32.87 6.89 -19.00
C SER A 11 32.67 7.38 -17.56
N ASN A 12 32.12 8.60 -17.40
CA ASN A 12 32.05 9.33 -16.13
C ASN A 12 30.64 9.40 -15.52
N ASP A 13 29.61 8.92 -16.21
CA ASP A 13 28.23 8.98 -15.73
C ASP A 13 27.84 7.62 -15.16
N ASP A 14 27.42 7.62 -13.89
CA ASP A 14 26.99 6.43 -13.17
C ASP A 14 25.46 6.28 -13.15
N SER A 15 24.72 7.33 -13.56
CA SER A 15 23.28 7.35 -13.80
C SER A 15 22.91 8.42 -14.84
N TYR A 16 21.72 8.30 -15.42
CA TYR A 16 21.13 9.24 -16.37
C TYR A 16 19.70 9.56 -15.92
N THR A 17 19.26 10.81 -16.06
CA THR A 17 17.91 11.21 -15.63
C THR A 17 16.99 11.29 -16.84
N VAL A 18 15.79 10.70 -16.75
CA VAL A 18 14.78 10.78 -17.82
C VAL A 18 14.23 12.20 -17.90
N GLU A 19 14.54 12.95 -18.95
CA GLU A 19 14.05 14.31 -19.14
C GLU A 19 12.69 14.30 -19.85
N LEU A 20 12.57 13.51 -20.93
CA LEU A 20 11.34 13.41 -21.72
C LEU A 20 11.03 11.96 -22.11
N ILE A 21 9.73 11.69 -22.21
CA ILE A 21 9.16 10.45 -22.74
C ILE A 21 8.34 10.85 -23.98
N ASN A 22 8.82 10.48 -25.15
CA ASN A 22 8.21 10.84 -26.44
C ASN A 22 7.12 9.82 -26.87
N VAL A 23 7.21 8.58 -26.38
CA VAL A 23 6.19 7.55 -26.63
C VAL A 23 5.87 6.81 -25.34
N ASP A 24 4.59 6.84 -24.95
CA ASP A 24 4.10 6.14 -23.77
C ASP A 24 4.08 4.61 -23.96
N SER A 25 4.12 3.90 -22.84
CA SER A 25 3.92 2.46 -22.77
C SER A 25 2.60 2.03 -23.43
N GLU A 26 2.59 0.84 -24.03
CA GLU A 26 1.53 0.23 -24.85
C GLU A 26 1.28 0.82 -26.26
N PHE A 27 1.96 1.90 -26.64
CA PHE A 27 1.84 2.46 -27.98
C PHE A 27 2.75 1.74 -28.98
N ALA A 28 2.35 1.79 -30.25
CA ALA A 28 3.15 1.25 -31.34
C ALA A 28 4.29 2.22 -31.69
N VAL A 29 5.49 1.69 -31.86
CA VAL A 29 6.69 2.38 -32.34
C VAL A 29 7.18 1.72 -33.63
N SER A 30 7.78 2.52 -34.50
CA SER A 30 8.55 2.10 -35.66
C SER A 30 10.04 2.03 -35.30
N ASP A 31 10.80 1.26 -36.08
CA ASP A 31 12.26 1.29 -36.04
C ASP A 31 12.78 2.73 -36.13
N ASN A 32 13.69 3.08 -35.23
CA ASN A 32 14.32 4.39 -35.05
C ASN A 32 13.41 5.53 -34.53
N ASP A 33 12.19 5.25 -34.10
CA ASP A 33 11.36 6.26 -33.40
C ASP A 33 12.03 6.70 -32.09
N LEU A 34 12.04 8.00 -31.80
CA LEU A 34 12.57 8.54 -30.55
C LEU A 34 11.65 8.16 -29.38
N ILE A 35 12.19 7.48 -28.37
CA ILE A 35 11.42 7.01 -27.21
C ILE A 35 11.67 7.91 -25.99
N PHE A 36 12.94 8.14 -25.63
CA PHE A 36 13.32 8.91 -24.46
C PHE A 36 14.40 9.94 -24.77
N GLU A 37 14.43 11.00 -23.97
CA GLU A 37 15.57 11.92 -23.90
C GLU A 37 16.08 11.93 -22.47
N PHE A 38 17.36 11.66 -22.29
CA PHE A 38 18.02 11.58 -20.99
C PHE A 38 18.95 12.76 -20.78
N GLU A 39 18.87 13.39 -19.62
CA GLU A 39 19.85 14.37 -19.16
C GLU A 39 21.06 13.64 -18.55
N THR A 40 22.26 14.06 -18.94
CA THR A 40 23.53 13.58 -18.36
C THR A 40 24.36 14.76 -17.87
N SER A 41 25.48 14.49 -17.19
CA SER A 41 26.37 15.56 -16.70
C SER A 41 27.00 16.44 -17.80
N LYS A 42 26.90 16.03 -19.08
CA LYS A 42 27.59 16.69 -20.20
C LYS A 42 26.70 17.04 -21.39
N ALA A 43 25.62 16.29 -21.62
CA ALA A 43 24.74 16.47 -22.78
C ALA A 43 23.41 15.72 -22.60
N ASN A 44 22.42 16.07 -23.40
CA ASN A 44 21.20 15.27 -23.54
C ASN A 44 21.45 14.12 -24.52
N ILE A 45 20.93 12.94 -24.20
CA ILE A 45 21.06 11.73 -25.00
C ILE A 45 19.68 11.24 -25.43
N GLU A 46 19.55 10.99 -26.72
CA GLU A 46 18.34 10.46 -27.34
C GLU A 46 18.38 8.92 -27.37
N ILE A 47 17.30 8.28 -26.91
CA ILE A 47 17.13 6.83 -26.95
C ILE A 47 16.04 6.49 -27.97
N HIS A 48 16.41 5.74 -29.00
CA HIS A 48 15.53 5.35 -30.10
C HIS A 48 15.10 3.89 -30.02
N ALA A 49 13.91 3.59 -30.56
CA ALA A 49 13.44 2.24 -30.77
C ALA A 49 14.39 1.48 -31.73
N GLU A 50 14.89 0.33 -31.32
CA GLU A 50 15.75 -0.49 -32.19
C GLU A 50 14.97 -1.34 -33.21
N PHE A 51 13.66 -1.49 -33.03
CA PHE A 51 12.78 -2.30 -33.89
C PHE A 51 11.33 -1.82 -33.77
N SER A 52 10.51 -2.05 -34.80
CA SER A 52 9.07 -1.78 -34.74
C SER A 52 8.30 -2.77 -33.85
N GLY A 53 7.29 -2.28 -33.13
CA GLY A 53 6.39 -3.11 -32.30
C GLY A 53 5.60 -2.28 -31.27
N PHE A 54 5.03 -2.94 -30.27
CA PHE A 54 4.40 -2.31 -29.11
C PHE A 54 5.45 -2.09 -28.01
N LEU A 55 5.60 -0.84 -27.58
CA LEU A 55 6.55 -0.39 -26.57
C LEU A 55 6.00 -0.65 -25.16
N TYR A 56 6.85 -1.07 -24.24
CA TYR A 56 6.53 -1.18 -22.81
C TYR A 56 7.71 -0.67 -21.97
N HIS A 57 7.47 0.29 -21.09
CA HIS A 57 8.45 0.78 -20.12
C HIS A 57 7.78 1.11 -18.78
N ASN A 58 8.58 1.24 -17.72
CA ASN A 58 8.13 1.67 -16.40
C ASN A 58 8.87 2.93 -15.91
N LEU A 59 9.46 3.67 -16.84
CA LEU A 59 10.17 4.92 -16.58
C LEU A 59 9.20 6.10 -16.48
N ASN A 60 9.47 7.01 -15.55
CA ASN A 60 8.80 8.30 -15.42
C ASN A 60 9.79 9.44 -15.66
N ILE A 61 9.32 10.60 -16.12
CA ILE A 61 10.12 11.82 -16.17
C ILE A 61 10.70 12.11 -14.77
N GLY A 62 12.00 12.38 -14.70
CA GLY A 62 12.78 12.57 -13.47
C GLY A 62 13.33 11.29 -12.84
N SER A 63 13.03 10.10 -13.38
CA SER A 63 13.63 8.85 -12.88
C SER A 63 15.12 8.81 -13.21
N GLU A 64 15.94 8.32 -12.28
CA GLU A 64 17.34 7.97 -12.59
C GLU A 64 17.42 6.53 -13.09
N VAL A 65 18.20 6.32 -14.15
CA VAL A 65 18.49 5.01 -14.75
C VAL A 65 20.00 4.78 -14.78
N LYS A 66 20.44 3.58 -14.39
CA LYS A 66 21.86 3.20 -14.40
C LYS A 66 22.22 2.30 -15.59
N PRO A 67 23.48 2.33 -16.06
CA PRO A 67 23.95 1.34 -17.03
C PRO A 67 23.69 -0.09 -16.55
N GLY A 68 23.07 -0.90 -17.41
CA GLY A 68 22.65 -2.28 -17.14
C GLY A 68 21.19 -2.44 -16.69
N GLU A 69 20.47 -1.35 -16.39
CA GLU A 69 19.05 -1.40 -16.05
C GLU A 69 18.17 -1.51 -17.30
N LEU A 70 17.00 -2.16 -17.17
CA LEU A 70 16.07 -2.34 -18.27
C LEU A 70 15.35 -1.02 -18.59
N LEU A 71 15.49 -0.53 -19.82
CA LEU A 71 14.83 0.69 -20.27
C LEU A 71 13.41 0.43 -20.74
N TYR A 72 13.28 -0.47 -21.71
CA TYR A 72 12.00 -0.78 -22.35
C TYR A 72 12.01 -2.16 -23.01
N ILE A 73 10.83 -2.59 -23.40
CA ILE A 73 10.56 -3.86 -24.07
C ILE A 73 9.76 -3.57 -25.32
N ILE A 74 10.12 -4.18 -26.45
CA ILE A 74 9.33 -4.11 -27.69
C ILE A 74 8.80 -5.50 -28.03
N SER A 75 7.51 -5.57 -28.33
CA SER A 75 6.83 -6.80 -28.74
C SER A 75 6.10 -6.66 -30.07
N GLU A 76 6.16 -7.69 -30.90
CA GLU A 76 5.42 -7.76 -32.17
C GLU A 76 3.91 -7.87 -31.98
N LYS A 77 3.45 -8.32 -30.81
CA LYS A 77 2.03 -8.42 -30.44
C LYS A 77 1.77 -7.66 -29.15
N LYS A 78 0.61 -7.03 -29.03
CA LYS A 78 0.16 -6.40 -27.79
C LYS A 78 0.02 -7.48 -26.72
N ILE A 79 0.76 -7.32 -25.63
CA ILE A 79 0.72 -8.16 -24.43
C ILE A 79 -0.19 -7.50 -23.40
N ASP A 80 -0.67 -8.31 -22.46
CA ASP A 80 -1.34 -7.85 -21.26
C ASP A 80 -0.43 -6.85 -20.50
N PRO A 81 -0.86 -5.59 -20.30
CA PRO A 81 -0.05 -4.55 -19.68
C PRO A 81 0.36 -4.83 -18.23
N PHE A 82 -0.15 -5.90 -17.61
CA PHE A 82 0.14 -6.27 -16.22
C PHE A 82 1.10 -7.46 -16.05
N ASP A 83 1.78 -7.91 -17.11
CA ASP A 83 2.82 -8.95 -16.98
C ASP A 83 4.14 -8.35 -16.47
N TYR A 84 4.24 -8.15 -15.15
CA TYR A 84 5.44 -7.62 -14.50
C TYR A 84 6.66 -8.56 -14.58
N SER A 85 6.48 -9.84 -14.96
CA SER A 85 7.59 -10.76 -15.20
C SER A 85 8.48 -10.31 -16.36
N LEU A 86 7.96 -9.43 -17.21
CA LEU A 86 8.67 -8.85 -18.33
C LEU A 86 9.78 -7.91 -17.89
N PHE A 87 9.64 -7.23 -16.74
CA PHE A 87 10.65 -6.31 -16.22
C PHE A 87 11.56 -6.92 -15.16
N SER A 88 11.25 -8.13 -14.66
CA SER A 88 12.15 -8.89 -13.80
C SER A 88 13.24 -9.58 -14.63
N SER A 89 14.37 -8.92 -14.86
CA SER A 89 15.58 -9.56 -15.36
C SER A 89 16.62 -9.63 -14.23
N ASN A 90 16.92 -10.84 -13.77
CA ASN A 90 18.16 -11.25 -13.10
C ASN A 90 19.12 -10.14 -12.63
N LEU A 91 18.80 -9.47 -11.53
CA LEU A 91 19.82 -8.82 -10.71
C LEU A 91 20.59 -9.93 -9.99
N SER A 92 21.86 -10.02 -10.35
CA SER A 92 22.82 -11.07 -10.00
C SER A 92 22.77 -11.56 -8.55
N GLU A 93 22.72 -12.89 -8.40
CA GLU A 93 23.23 -13.62 -7.24
C GLU A 93 24.70 -13.25 -6.99
N LYS A 94 24.99 -12.31 -6.09
CA LYS A 94 26.32 -12.12 -5.50
C LYS A 94 26.29 -11.23 -4.25
N ALA A 95 25.95 -11.84 -3.11
CA ALA A 95 26.50 -11.53 -1.79
C ALA A 95 26.00 -12.59 -0.80
N VAL A 96 26.81 -13.61 -0.56
CA VAL A 96 26.72 -14.40 0.68
C VAL A 96 27.78 -13.79 1.58
N ASP A 97 27.37 -13.24 2.73
CA ASP A 97 28.19 -12.42 3.63
C ASP A 97 29.56 -13.02 3.92
N ASP A 98 30.61 -12.22 3.67
CA ASP A 98 31.98 -12.52 4.05
C ASP A 98 32.23 -12.08 5.49
N PHE A 99 32.61 -13.03 6.36
CA PHE A 99 32.90 -12.74 7.76
C PHE A 99 34.17 -11.88 7.92
N SER A 100 35.02 -11.77 6.89
CA SER A 100 36.20 -10.91 6.92
C SER A 100 35.87 -9.42 6.84
N ALA A 101 34.61 -9.04 6.60
CA ALA A 101 34.17 -7.66 6.70
C ALA A 101 33.98 -7.19 8.16
N TYR A 102 34.10 -8.10 9.13
CA TYR A 102 33.82 -7.87 10.55
C TYR A 102 35.04 -8.24 11.43
N ASP A 103 36.22 -7.76 11.07
CA ASP A 103 37.50 -8.13 11.70
C ASP A 103 37.58 -7.80 13.21
N GLU A 104 36.77 -6.85 13.69
CA GLU A 104 36.73 -6.45 15.10
C GLU A 104 35.82 -7.34 15.98
N ILE A 105 35.05 -8.26 15.38
CA ILE A 105 34.04 -9.07 16.07
C ILE A 105 34.37 -10.56 15.94
N THR A 106 34.49 -11.23 17.09
CA THR A 106 34.84 -12.65 17.10
C THR A 106 33.58 -13.52 17.12
N PHE A 107 33.37 -14.32 16.08
CA PHE A 107 32.27 -15.29 16.03
C PHE A 107 32.74 -16.70 16.41
N SER A 108 32.00 -17.36 17.30
CA SER A 108 32.22 -18.78 17.61
C SER A 108 32.01 -19.66 16.36
N LYS A 109 32.66 -20.82 16.29
CA LYS A 109 32.50 -21.76 15.17
C LYS A 109 31.04 -22.16 14.95
N GLY A 110 30.30 -22.41 16.03
CA GLY A 110 28.88 -22.74 15.99
C GLY A 110 27.99 -21.59 15.51
N ALA A 111 28.32 -20.34 15.84
CA ALA A 111 27.64 -19.16 15.31
C ALA A 111 27.86 -19.01 13.80
N LYS A 112 29.10 -19.13 13.32
CA LYS A 112 29.43 -19.05 11.88
C LYS A 112 28.70 -20.12 11.07
N GLU A 113 28.67 -21.35 11.56
CA GLU A 113 27.96 -22.46 10.91
C GLU A 113 26.45 -22.21 10.87
N LEU A 114 25.86 -21.72 11.96
CA LEU A 114 24.42 -21.46 12.06
C LEU A 114 23.98 -20.28 11.18
N ILE A 115 24.73 -19.18 11.17
CA ILE A 115 24.50 -18.01 10.30
C ILE A 115 24.53 -18.41 8.84
N LYS A 116 25.53 -19.20 8.42
CA LYS A 116 25.63 -19.72 7.04
C LYS A 116 24.47 -20.65 6.69
N LYS A 117 24.10 -21.55 7.62
CA LYS A 117 23.03 -22.53 7.42
C LYS A 117 21.67 -21.86 7.25
N GLU A 118 21.36 -20.89 8.09
CA GLU A 118 20.06 -20.19 8.10
C GLU A 118 20.05 -18.94 7.20
N LYS A 119 21.16 -18.61 6.54
CA LYS A 119 21.35 -17.44 5.66
C LYS A 119 21.00 -16.10 6.35
N LEU A 120 21.48 -15.91 7.58
CA LEU A 120 21.18 -14.72 8.38
C LEU A 120 22.08 -13.54 7.99
N ASN A 121 21.53 -12.33 7.99
CA ASN A 121 22.30 -11.09 7.80
C ASN A 121 23.06 -10.73 9.09
N ILE A 122 24.39 -10.61 8.99
CA ILE A 122 25.26 -10.38 10.15
C ILE A 122 24.98 -9.01 10.80
N ASN A 123 24.76 -7.94 10.02
CA ASN A 123 24.52 -6.60 10.55
C ASN A 123 23.31 -6.54 11.47
N LYS A 124 22.23 -7.26 11.13
CA LYS A 124 21.01 -7.30 11.97
C LYS A 124 21.21 -8.01 13.31
N ILE A 125 22.11 -8.99 13.36
CA ILE A 125 22.49 -9.65 14.61
C ILE A 125 23.26 -8.66 15.49
N LEU A 126 24.18 -7.90 14.88
CA LEU A 126 25.00 -6.90 15.59
C LEU A 126 24.19 -5.69 16.07
N GLU A 127 23.21 -5.20 15.31
CA GLU A 127 22.31 -4.10 15.71
C GLU A 127 21.54 -4.38 17.01
N LYS A 128 21.24 -5.65 17.31
CA LYS A 128 20.56 -6.05 18.55
C LYS A 128 21.52 -6.37 19.70
N HIS A 129 22.81 -6.44 19.41
CA HIS A 129 23.89 -6.82 20.32
C HIS A 129 25.08 -5.87 20.16
N VAL A 130 24.79 -4.56 20.14
CA VAL A 130 25.74 -3.48 19.79
C VAL A 130 26.98 -3.44 20.71
N ASP A 131 26.88 -4.02 21.91
CA ASP A 131 27.92 -3.98 22.94
C ASP A 131 28.71 -5.30 23.08
N GLU A 132 28.54 -6.27 22.17
CA GLU A 132 29.20 -7.58 22.27
C GLU A 132 30.33 -7.79 21.24
N ASP A 133 31.57 -7.79 21.72
CA ASP A 133 32.77 -8.09 20.90
C ASP A 133 32.87 -9.59 20.49
N PHE A 134 31.99 -10.44 21.04
CA PHE A 134 31.97 -11.88 20.81
C PHE A 134 30.56 -12.43 20.59
N ILE A 135 30.33 -13.01 19.41
CA ILE A 135 29.03 -13.62 19.05
C ILE A 135 29.09 -15.15 19.19
N SER A 136 28.45 -15.65 20.24
CA SER A 136 28.26 -17.07 20.53
C SER A 136 27.10 -17.69 19.75
N LYS A 137 27.05 -19.03 19.67
CA LYS A 137 25.94 -19.77 19.03
C LYS A 137 24.60 -19.46 19.71
N ASP A 138 24.59 -19.32 21.03
CA ASP A 138 23.37 -19.09 21.81
C ASP A 138 22.75 -17.71 21.54
N ILE A 139 23.58 -16.70 21.24
CA ILE A 139 23.13 -15.37 20.81
C ILE A 139 22.41 -15.47 19.47
N VAL A 140 23.00 -16.18 18.51
CA VAL A 140 22.37 -16.41 17.20
C VAL A 140 21.06 -17.20 17.35
N GLU A 141 21.01 -18.19 18.24
CA GLU A 141 19.78 -18.93 18.54
C GLU A 141 18.69 -18.07 19.21
N SER A 142 19.08 -17.20 20.14
CA SER A 142 18.20 -16.20 20.76
C SER A 142 17.65 -15.21 19.73
N TYR A 143 18.51 -14.73 18.82
CA TYR A 143 18.11 -13.87 17.71
C TYR A 143 17.08 -14.54 16.80
N ILE A 144 17.32 -15.81 16.41
CA ILE A 144 16.36 -16.59 15.60
C ILE A 144 15.03 -16.77 16.35
N LYS A 145 15.06 -17.03 17.66
CA LYS A 145 13.88 -17.30 18.48
C LYS A 145 13.01 -16.05 18.72
N ASN A 146 13.65 -14.88 18.83
CA ASN A 146 12.99 -13.62 19.18
C ASN A 146 12.80 -12.67 17.98
N SER A 147 13.12 -13.11 16.77
CA SER A 147 12.86 -12.30 15.56
C SER A 147 11.39 -12.43 15.14
N PRO A 148 10.68 -11.30 14.95
CA PRO A 148 9.32 -11.32 14.43
C PRO A 148 9.36 -11.75 12.95
N ILE A 149 8.81 -12.92 12.68
CA ILE A 149 8.45 -13.44 11.35
C ILE A 149 9.65 -13.81 10.45
N LYS A 150 9.72 -15.12 10.15
CA LYS A 150 10.50 -15.69 9.04
C LYS A 150 9.89 -15.24 7.71
N ASP A 151 10.45 -14.21 7.08
CA ASP A 151 10.34 -13.98 5.64
C ASP A 151 11.48 -13.06 5.17
N GLU A 152 12.73 -13.48 5.38
CA GLU A 152 13.92 -12.86 4.76
C GLU A 152 14.46 -13.65 3.56
N LYS A 153 13.58 -14.38 2.86
CA LYS A 153 13.86 -14.88 1.51
C LYS A 153 13.14 -14.01 0.50
N ASN A 154 13.68 -12.80 0.27
CA ASN A 154 13.56 -11.99 -0.96
C ASN A 154 13.86 -10.52 -0.62
N ILE A 155 15.13 -10.19 -0.45
CA ILE A 155 15.57 -8.80 -0.63
C ILE A 155 16.02 -8.76 -2.10
N ASN A 156 15.26 -8.04 -2.93
CA ASN A 156 15.36 -7.84 -4.39
C ASN A 156 14.40 -8.62 -5.31
N SER A 157 13.19 -8.91 -4.85
CA SER A 157 12.01 -8.80 -5.71
C SER A 157 11.02 -7.87 -5.02
N PHE A 158 10.60 -6.79 -5.67
CA PHE A 158 9.43 -6.04 -5.19
C PHE A 158 8.28 -7.05 -5.14
N LYS A 159 7.86 -7.48 -3.94
CA LYS A 159 6.74 -8.40 -3.78
C LYS A 159 5.47 -7.60 -4.01
N VAL A 160 5.09 -7.49 -5.27
CA VAL A 160 3.83 -6.86 -5.64
C VAL A 160 2.68 -7.73 -5.13
N SER A 161 1.76 -7.12 -4.41
CA SER A 161 0.63 -7.79 -3.78
C SER A 161 -0.64 -7.57 -4.59
N LYS A 162 -1.28 -8.66 -5.00
CA LYS A 162 -2.54 -8.63 -5.75
C LYS A 162 -3.72 -8.41 -4.82
N ILE A 163 -4.53 -7.41 -5.11
CA ILE A 163 -5.63 -6.95 -4.27
C ILE A 163 -6.97 -7.24 -4.95
N ALA A 164 -7.79 -8.07 -4.30
CA ALA A 164 -9.20 -8.21 -4.62
C ALA A 164 -10.06 -7.22 -3.83
N PHE A 165 -11.08 -6.69 -4.49
CA PHE A 165 -12.03 -5.75 -3.88
C PHE A 165 -13.39 -6.41 -3.69
N ILE A 166 -13.93 -6.29 -2.47
CA ILE A 166 -15.27 -6.77 -2.14
C ILE A 166 -16.20 -5.56 -2.10
N GLY A 167 -16.95 -5.39 -3.18
CA GLY A 167 -17.69 -4.18 -3.56
C GLY A 167 -17.02 -3.43 -4.72
N GLY A 168 -17.80 -3.06 -5.72
CA GLY A 168 -17.39 -2.30 -6.93
C GLY A 168 -17.98 -0.88 -7.00
N GLY A 169 -18.61 -0.42 -5.92
CA GLY A 169 -19.26 0.90 -5.86
C GLY A 169 -18.31 2.10 -5.68
N LYS A 170 -18.83 3.21 -5.14
CA LYS A 170 -18.04 4.44 -4.93
C LYS A 170 -16.87 4.27 -3.97
N GLY A 171 -17.03 3.47 -2.91
CA GLY A 171 -15.93 3.17 -1.98
C GLY A 171 -14.78 2.43 -2.67
N PHE A 172 -15.07 1.56 -3.64
CA PHE A 172 -14.05 0.93 -4.49
C PHE A 172 -13.27 1.96 -5.31
N THR A 173 -13.95 2.93 -5.93
CA THR A 173 -13.26 3.99 -6.70
C THR A 173 -12.23 4.73 -5.85
N GLN A 174 -12.55 5.02 -4.59
CA GLN A 174 -11.62 5.67 -3.67
C GLN A 174 -10.45 4.74 -3.27
N CYS A 175 -10.71 3.46 -3.03
CA CYS A 175 -9.64 2.50 -2.70
C CYS A 175 -8.73 2.22 -3.90
N LEU A 176 -9.29 2.19 -5.12
CA LEU A 176 -8.54 2.01 -6.34
C LEU A 176 -7.53 3.16 -6.55
N ASP A 177 -7.94 4.41 -6.31
CA ASP A 177 -7.02 5.57 -6.37
C ASP A 177 -5.82 5.40 -5.41
N LEU A 178 -6.03 4.82 -4.22
CA LEU A 178 -4.95 4.52 -3.28
C LEU A 178 -4.04 3.40 -3.77
N VAL A 179 -4.62 2.33 -4.31
CA VAL A 179 -3.87 1.19 -4.85
C VAL A 179 -3.01 1.63 -6.03
N LEU A 180 -3.55 2.43 -6.96
CA LEU A 180 -2.83 2.91 -8.14
C LEU A 180 -1.68 3.88 -7.82
N LYS A 181 -1.62 4.43 -6.60
CA LYS A 181 -0.50 5.25 -6.12
C LYS A 181 0.64 4.43 -5.53
N SER A 182 0.47 3.11 -5.40
CA SER A 182 1.50 2.20 -4.91
C SER A 182 2.10 1.40 -6.06
N ASN A 183 3.42 1.34 -6.10
CA ASN A 183 4.14 0.45 -7.02
C ASN A 183 4.16 -1.01 -6.54
N GLU A 184 3.64 -1.28 -5.34
CA GLU A 184 3.67 -2.58 -4.68
C GLU A 184 2.29 -3.27 -4.67
N LEU A 185 1.24 -2.63 -5.18
CA LEU A 185 -0.12 -3.16 -5.15
C LEU A 185 -0.70 -3.25 -6.56
N ILE A 186 -1.30 -4.39 -6.89
CA ILE A 186 -2.01 -4.59 -8.17
C ILE A 186 -3.49 -4.79 -7.90
N PRO A 187 -4.39 -3.96 -8.45
CA PRO A 187 -5.81 -4.23 -8.41
C PRO A 187 -6.14 -5.38 -9.37
N THR A 188 -6.70 -6.48 -8.88
CA THR A 188 -6.94 -7.67 -9.74
C THR A 188 -8.40 -7.89 -10.10
N THR A 189 -9.29 -7.92 -9.11
CA THR A 189 -10.68 -8.31 -9.35
C THR A 189 -11.65 -7.70 -8.36
N ILE A 190 -12.92 -7.62 -8.76
CA ILE A 190 -14.05 -7.15 -7.96
C ILE A 190 -15.06 -8.28 -7.78
N TYR A 191 -15.59 -8.38 -6.56
CA TYR A 191 -16.78 -9.17 -6.24
C TYR A 191 -17.90 -8.25 -5.78
N ASP A 192 -19.02 -8.21 -6.50
CA ASP A 192 -20.17 -7.34 -6.22
C ASP A 192 -21.48 -7.98 -6.71
N ASP A 193 -22.47 -8.09 -5.83
CA ASP A 193 -23.75 -8.74 -6.14
C ASP A 193 -24.63 -7.92 -7.10
N ALA A 194 -24.41 -6.60 -7.18
CA ALA A 194 -25.23 -5.69 -7.98
C ALA A 194 -24.64 -5.42 -9.38
N ILE A 195 -23.39 -5.82 -9.62
CA ILE A 195 -22.69 -5.55 -10.88
C ILE A 195 -22.58 -6.85 -11.69
N PRO A 196 -22.95 -6.85 -13.00
CA PRO A 196 -22.93 -8.07 -13.80
C PRO A 196 -21.54 -8.73 -13.84
N LYS A 197 -21.51 -10.05 -13.66
CA LYS A 197 -20.30 -10.87 -13.85
C LYS A 197 -19.71 -10.66 -15.24
N ASN A 198 -18.38 -10.67 -15.32
CA ASN A 198 -17.56 -10.43 -16.52
C ASN A 198 -17.69 -9.02 -17.11
N SER A 199 -18.29 -8.07 -16.38
CA SER A 199 -18.17 -6.64 -16.70
C SER A 199 -16.90 -6.05 -16.09
N ASN A 200 -16.65 -4.76 -16.34
CA ASN A 200 -15.51 -4.05 -15.78
C ASN A 200 -15.96 -2.76 -15.07
N VAL A 201 -15.29 -2.42 -13.98
CA VAL A 201 -15.38 -1.10 -13.33
C VAL A 201 -13.96 -0.53 -13.27
N HIS A 202 -13.72 0.63 -13.88
CA HIS A 202 -12.39 1.24 -13.99
C HIS A 202 -11.33 0.26 -14.53
N ALA A 203 -11.68 -0.48 -15.58
CA ALA A 203 -10.86 -1.53 -16.20
C ALA A 203 -10.57 -2.77 -15.32
N ILE A 204 -11.12 -2.85 -14.10
CA ILE A 204 -10.99 -4.04 -13.24
C ILE A 204 -12.18 -4.98 -13.45
N ASN A 205 -11.90 -6.27 -13.64
CA ASN A 205 -12.92 -7.27 -13.93
C ASN A 205 -13.77 -7.62 -12.71
N VAL A 206 -15.09 -7.63 -12.90
CA VAL A 206 -16.07 -8.12 -11.94
C VAL A 206 -16.24 -9.62 -12.13
N ARG A 207 -15.64 -10.41 -11.24
CA ARG A 207 -15.59 -11.87 -11.37
C ARG A 207 -16.90 -12.55 -10.97
N GLY A 208 -17.74 -11.86 -10.22
CA GLY A 208 -19.09 -12.29 -9.85
C GLY A 208 -19.61 -11.56 -8.62
N GLY A 209 -20.66 -12.12 -8.02
CA GLY A 209 -21.18 -11.69 -6.72
C GLY A 209 -20.24 -12.06 -5.56
N ILE A 210 -20.64 -11.68 -4.35
CA ILE A 210 -19.93 -11.97 -3.10
C ILE A 210 -20.25 -13.41 -2.66
N ASP A 211 -19.72 -14.36 -3.41
CA ASP A 211 -19.73 -15.78 -3.10
C ASP A 211 -18.43 -16.18 -2.39
N TYR A 212 -18.52 -16.42 -1.08
CA TYR A 212 -17.36 -16.72 -0.24
C TYR A 212 -16.62 -18.00 -0.65
N GLU A 213 -17.31 -19.01 -1.19
CA GLU A 213 -16.66 -20.23 -1.65
C GLU A 213 -15.85 -19.98 -2.92
N GLN A 214 -16.41 -19.21 -3.86
CA GLN A 214 -15.70 -18.83 -5.07
C GLN A 214 -14.52 -17.91 -4.77
N ILE A 215 -14.70 -16.90 -3.89
CA ILE A 215 -13.62 -16.01 -3.47
C ILE A 215 -12.48 -16.81 -2.82
N TYR A 216 -12.79 -17.79 -1.98
CA TYR A 216 -11.78 -18.66 -1.38
C TYR A 216 -11.04 -19.52 -2.42
N LYS A 217 -11.75 -20.07 -3.41
CA LYS A 217 -11.12 -20.80 -4.52
C LYS A 217 -10.18 -19.90 -5.32
N ASP A 218 -10.62 -18.69 -5.65
CA ASP A 218 -9.82 -17.72 -6.39
C ASP A 218 -8.56 -17.32 -5.61
N PHE A 219 -8.65 -17.18 -4.28
CA PHE A 219 -7.49 -16.99 -3.41
C PHE A 219 -6.53 -18.19 -3.47
N GLN A 220 -7.03 -19.42 -3.35
CA GLN A 220 -6.21 -20.64 -3.43
C GLN A 220 -5.54 -20.83 -4.80
N GLU A 221 -6.19 -20.37 -5.87
CA GLU A 221 -5.66 -20.36 -7.24
C GLU A 221 -4.66 -19.21 -7.48
N GLY A 222 -4.46 -18.33 -6.50
CA GLY A 222 -3.53 -17.21 -6.60
C GLY A 222 -4.02 -16.09 -7.52
N ILE A 223 -5.33 -15.94 -7.70
CA ILE A 223 -5.92 -14.79 -8.43
C ILE A 223 -5.64 -13.48 -7.71
N PHE A 224 -5.61 -13.51 -6.38
CA PHE A 224 -5.22 -12.40 -5.53
C PHE A 224 -4.50 -12.90 -4.28
N ASP A 225 -3.73 -12.02 -3.66
CA ASP A 225 -2.97 -12.33 -2.44
C ASP A 225 -3.70 -11.79 -1.20
N TYR A 226 -4.37 -10.64 -1.31
CA TYR A 226 -5.12 -10.02 -0.22
C TYR A 226 -6.48 -9.51 -0.68
N PHE A 227 -7.42 -9.38 0.26
CA PHE A 227 -8.72 -8.74 0.00
C PHE A 227 -8.88 -7.42 0.76
N ILE A 228 -9.78 -6.57 0.24
CA ILE A 228 -10.25 -5.36 0.91
C ILE A 228 -11.75 -5.23 0.71
N VAL A 229 -12.48 -4.95 1.79
CA VAL A 229 -13.93 -4.69 1.71
C VAL A 229 -14.17 -3.20 1.50
N THR A 230 -14.65 -2.82 0.33
CA THR A 230 -14.79 -1.43 -0.11
C THR A 230 -16.21 -0.85 0.09
N ILE A 231 -17.08 -1.59 0.79
CA ILE A 231 -18.48 -1.25 1.03
C ILE A 231 -18.62 -0.19 2.15
N SER A 232 -18.52 1.09 1.80
CA SER A 232 -18.46 2.17 2.79
C SER A 232 -19.78 2.56 3.44
N THR A 233 -20.93 2.28 2.82
CA THR A 233 -22.24 2.78 3.27
C THR A 233 -22.97 1.87 4.25
N ASP A 234 -22.79 0.56 4.11
CA ASP A 234 -23.43 -0.46 4.95
C ASP A 234 -22.37 -1.09 5.88
N LEU A 235 -22.28 -0.57 7.10
CA LEU A 235 -21.30 -1.00 8.10
C LEU A 235 -21.54 -2.45 8.54
N GLU A 236 -22.80 -2.87 8.66
CA GLU A 236 -23.14 -4.22 9.12
C GLU A 236 -22.73 -5.24 8.05
N PHE A 237 -23.11 -5.01 6.80
CA PHE A 237 -22.73 -5.89 5.70
C PHE A 237 -21.21 -5.91 5.48
N ARG A 238 -20.54 -4.75 5.58
CA ARG A 238 -19.07 -4.68 5.50
C ARG A 238 -18.40 -5.47 6.62
N ALA A 239 -18.84 -5.31 7.87
CA ALA A 239 -18.30 -6.04 9.02
C ALA A 239 -18.52 -7.55 8.89
N LYS A 240 -19.73 -7.97 8.50
CA LYS A 240 -20.07 -9.38 8.26
C LYS A 240 -19.19 -10.00 7.17
N THR A 241 -19.01 -9.28 6.06
CA THR A 241 -18.21 -9.74 4.93
C THR A 241 -16.73 -9.85 5.29
N PHE A 242 -16.18 -8.84 5.97
CA PHE A 242 -14.81 -8.88 6.49
C PHE A 242 -14.59 -10.10 7.39
N ASN A 243 -15.42 -10.28 8.41
CA ASN A 243 -15.30 -11.40 9.35
C ASN A 243 -15.42 -12.76 8.66
N LYS A 244 -16.32 -12.91 7.67
CA LYS A 244 -16.44 -14.16 6.92
C LYS A 244 -15.17 -14.50 6.13
N LEU A 245 -14.57 -13.51 5.46
CA LEU A 245 -13.35 -13.72 4.68
C LEU A 245 -12.13 -13.97 5.58
N THR A 246 -12.03 -13.25 6.71
CA THR A 246 -11.00 -13.51 7.72
C THR A 246 -11.14 -14.91 8.34
N ASN A 247 -12.35 -15.39 8.61
CA ASN A 247 -12.60 -16.75 9.11
C ASN A 247 -12.22 -17.85 8.10
N LEU A 248 -12.13 -17.50 6.82
CA LEU A 248 -11.60 -18.38 5.77
C LEU A 248 -10.06 -18.31 5.67
N ASN A 249 -9.39 -17.61 6.59
CA ASN A 249 -7.94 -17.36 6.59
C ASN A 249 -7.43 -16.67 5.31
N ILE A 250 -8.31 -15.93 4.62
CA ILE A 250 -7.88 -15.06 3.53
C ILE A 250 -7.31 -13.81 4.20
N PRO A 251 -6.08 -13.37 3.88
CA PRO A 251 -5.49 -12.20 4.51
C PRO A 251 -6.10 -10.92 3.90
N SER A 252 -6.33 -9.92 4.76
CA SER A 252 -6.77 -8.59 4.32
C SER A 252 -5.59 -7.62 4.26
N PHE A 253 -5.71 -6.56 3.47
CA PHE A 253 -4.66 -5.55 3.32
C PHE A 253 -5.03 -4.24 4.02
N ASN A 254 -4.06 -3.56 4.63
CA ASN A 254 -4.21 -2.19 5.11
C ASN A 254 -3.83 -1.21 4.00
N LEU A 255 -4.80 -0.52 3.40
CA LEU A 255 -4.52 0.57 2.47
C LEU A 255 -4.28 1.86 3.23
N ILE A 256 -3.03 2.28 3.30
CA ILE A 256 -2.63 3.52 3.94
C ILE A 256 -2.04 4.42 2.88
N HIS A 257 -2.64 5.59 2.68
CA HIS A 257 -2.13 6.55 1.71
C HIS A 257 -0.69 6.99 2.12
N PRO A 258 0.27 7.14 1.19
CA PRO A 258 1.66 7.47 1.55
C PRO A 258 1.85 8.78 2.31
N SER A 259 0.87 9.70 2.21
CA SER A 259 0.90 10.98 2.92
C SER A 259 0.40 10.91 4.37
N VAL A 260 0.04 9.73 4.89
CA VAL A 260 -0.44 9.60 6.27
C VAL A 260 0.73 9.80 7.21
N ASN A 261 0.58 10.70 8.19
CA ASN A 261 1.58 10.88 9.23
C ASN A 261 1.29 9.90 10.38
N LEU A 262 2.27 9.06 10.71
CA LEU A 262 2.16 8.01 11.72
C LEU A 262 3.08 8.31 12.90
N GLY A 263 2.53 8.30 14.11
CA GLY A 263 3.27 8.36 15.36
C GLY A 263 4.03 7.06 15.66
N PHE A 264 4.74 7.03 16.78
CA PHE A 264 5.42 5.83 17.26
C PHE A 264 4.49 4.94 18.10
N ASN A 265 4.85 3.67 18.28
CA ASN A 265 4.12 2.67 19.08
C ASN A 265 2.64 2.55 18.70
N LEU A 266 2.37 2.46 17.40
CA LEU A 266 1.02 2.21 16.90
C LEU A 266 0.70 0.72 16.92
N ASP A 267 -0.54 0.40 17.30
CA ASP A 267 -1.13 -0.93 17.13
C ASP A 267 -2.25 -0.82 16.09
N ILE A 268 -2.05 -1.35 14.89
CA ILE A 268 -3.00 -1.27 13.79
C ILE A 268 -3.40 -2.67 13.35
N GLY A 269 -4.69 -2.98 13.47
CA GLY A 269 -5.31 -4.20 12.99
C GLY A 269 -5.31 -4.29 11.46
N GLN A 270 -6.15 -5.15 10.91
CA GLN A 270 -6.13 -5.51 9.49
C GLN A 270 -7.36 -4.99 8.72
N GLY A 271 -7.23 -4.85 7.40
CA GLY A 271 -8.31 -4.42 6.50
C GLY A 271 -8.67 -2.96 6.61
N ASN A 272 -7.81 -2.13 7.21
CA ASN A 272 -8.04 -0.70 7.37
C ASN A 272 -7.79 0.06 6.07
N VAL A 273 -8.59 1.09 5.81
CA VAL A 273 -8.40 2.04 4.71
C VAL A 273 -8.22 3.43 5.32
N ILE A 274 -7.04 4.01 5.14
CA ILE A 274 -6.64 5.30 5.70
C ILE A 274 -6.27 6.22 4.54
N PHE A 275 -7.11 7.22 4.30
CA PHE A 275 -6.99 8.11 3.16
C PHE A 275 -5.95 9.23 3.39
N SER A 276 -5.76 10.07 2.38
CA SER A 276 -4.74 11.11 2.34
C SER A 276 -4.85 12.15 3.46
N ALA A 277 -3.70 12.72 3.83
CA ALA A 277 -3.57 13.78 4.84
C ALA A 277 -4.22 13.44 6.20
N VAL A 278 -4.23 12.17 6.60
CA VAL A 278 -4.59 11.75 7.96
C VAL A 278 -3.36 11.83 8.86
N ASN A 279 -3.57 12.28 10.10
CA ASN A 279 -2.56 12.23 11.16
C ASN A 279 -3.01 11.25 12.25
N ILE A 280 -2.11 10.32 12.62
CA ILE A 280 -2.29 9.35 13.69
C ILE A 280 -1.18 9.58 14.71
N GLY A 281 -1.52 10.10 15.88
CA GLY A 281 -0.61 10.40 16.97
C GLY A 281 -0.01 9.14 17.62
N PRO A 282 1.00 9.29 18.50
CA PRO A 282 1.68 8.17 19.13
C PRO A 282 0.77 7.40 20.11
N GLU A 283 1.11 6.14 20.36
CA GLU A 283 0.39 5.25 21.29
C GLU A 283 -1.10 5.05 20.92
N VAL A 284 -1.45 5.22 19.63
CA VAL A 284 -2.81 4.99 19.14
C VAL A 284 -3.01 3.52 18.78
N SER A 285 -4.14 2.97 19.20
CA SER A 285 -4.60 1.64 18.78
C SER A 285 -5.78 1.76 17.81
N ILE A 286 -5.71 1.04 16.69
CA ILE A 286 -6.74 0.95 15.65
C ILE A 286 -7.05 -0.53 15.44
N GLY A 287 -8.32 -0.91 15.57
CA GLY A 287 -8.81 -2.25 15.32
C GLY A 287 -8.86 -2.59 13.83
N ASN A 288 -9.77 -3.48 13.47
CA ASN A 288 -9.86 -4.00 12.11
C ASN A 288 -10.90 -3.25 11.28
N ASN A 289 -10.71 -3.25 9.96
CA ASN A 289 -11.72 -2.86 8.98
C ASN A 289 -12.28 -1.45 9.27
N ASN A 290 -11.42 -0.47 9.51
CA ASN A 290 -11.82 0.93 9.67
C ASN A 290 -11.62 1.72 8.38
N PHE A 291 -12.50 2.69 8.12
CA PHE A 291 -12.34 3.66 7.03
C PHE A 291 -12.08 5.02 7.64
N ILE A 292 -10.86 5.54 7.50
CA ILE A 292 -10.44 6.83 8.04
C ILE A 292 -10.28 7.81 6.88
N SER A 293 -11.31 8.64 6.65
CA SER A 293 -11.32 9.60 5.53
C SER A 293 -10.27 10.69 5.68
N SER A 294 -9.96 11.32 4.54
CA SER A 294 -8.94 12.35 4.44
C SER A 294 -9.10 13.49 5.44
N PHE A 295 -7.99 14.10 5.81
CA PHE A 295 -7.91 15.22 6.75
C PHE A 295 -8.40 14.90 8.17
N SER A 296 -8.57 13.63 8.51
CA SER A 296 -8.86 13.24 9.90
C SER A 296 -7.61 13.33 10.76
N ASN A 297 -7.76 13.71 12.01
CA ASN A 297 -6.69 13.80 13.01
C ASN A 297 -7.06 12.97 14.22
N ILE A 298 -6.23 12.00 14.57
CA ILE A 298 -6.40 11.16 15.75
C ILE A 298 -5.19 11.44 16.65
N GLU A 299 -5.38 12.23 17.70
CA GLU A 299 -4.30 12.55 18.64
C GLU A 299 -3.85 11.34 19.46
N HIS A 300 -2.80 11.55 20.25
CA HIS A 300 -2.13 10.53 21.05
C HIS A 300 -3.07 9.71 21.96
N HIS A 301 -2.71 8.45 22.21
CA HIS A 301 -3.39 7.55 23.15
C HIS A 301 -4.88 7.27 22.85
N CYS A 302 -5.34 7.55 21.63
CA CYS A 302 -6.68 7.18 21.23
C CYS A 302 -6.80 5.67 21.01
N THR A 303 -8.01 5.14 21.20
CA THR A 303 -8.34 3.75 20.86
C THR A 303 -9.52 3.75 19.92
N ILE A 304 -9.35 3.21 18.71
CA ILE A 304 -10.41 3.07 17.71
C ILE A 304 -10.63 1.58 17.52
N ASN A 305 -11.80 1.07 17.91
CA ASN A 305 -12.14 -0.33 17.69
C ASN A 305 -12.51 -0.60 16.22
N SER A 306 -13.16 -1.72 15.91
CA SER A 306 -13.30 -2.20 14.53
C SER A 306 -14.55 -1.68 13.81
N ASN A 307 -14.53 -1.75 12.48
CA ASN A 307 -15.68 -1.49 11.60
C ASN A 307 -16.22 -0.05 11.65
N CYS A 308 -15.41 0.91 12.08
CA CYS A 308 -15.80 2.31 12.11
C CYS A 308 -15.67 2.96 10.73
N THR A 309 -16.38 4.06 10.51
CA THR A 309 -16.25 4.91 9.33
C THR A 309 -16.15 6.36 9.76
N PHE A 310 -15.11 7.04 9.32
CA PHE A 310 -14.84 8.44 9.61
C PHE A 310 -15.16 9.24 8.36
N GLY A 311 -15.98 10.27 8.48
CA GLY A 311 -16.11 11.28 7.45
C GLY A 311 -14.82 12.12 7.34
N PRO A 312 -14.67 12.92 6.27
CA PRO A 312 -13.51 13.81 6.15
C PRO A 312 -13.43 14.79 7.31
N GLY A 313 -12.22 15.10 7.77
CA GLY A 313 -12.01 16.11 8.81
C GLY A 313 -12.55 15.73 10.19
N VAL A 314 -12.57 14.45 10.56
CA VAL A 314 -12.88 14.04 11.94
C VAL A 314 -11.65 14.25 12.81
N MET A 315 -11.79 15.05 13.87
CA MET A 315 -10.71 15.50 14.74
C MET A 315 -10.92 15.02 16.17
N PHE A 316 -10.06 14.13 16.64
CA PHE A 316 -10.06 13.66 18.03
C PHE A 316 -8.89 14.25 18.79
N SER A 317 -9.18 14.77 19.99
CA SER A 317 -8.16 15.12 20.97
C SER A 317 -7.59 13.87 21.65
N GLY A 318 -6.60 14.03 22.52
CA GLY A 318 -5.92 12.90 23.15
C GLY A 318 -6.86 12.00 23.97
N SER A 319 -6.56 10.69 23.95
CA SER A 319 -7.24 9.68 24.78
C SER A 319 -8.74 9.48 24.50
N VAL A 320 -9.20 9.73 23.28
CA VAL A 320 -10.58 9.38 22.85
C VAL A 320 -10.69 7.87 22.63
N THR A 321 -11.79 7.26 23.09
CA THR A 321 -12.09 5.84 22.85
C THR A 321 -13.33 5.69 21.96
N VAL A 322 -13.16 5.10 20.78
CA VAL A 322 -14.24 4.75 19.86
C VAL A 322 -14.48 3.24 19.88
N GLN A 323 -15.71 2.84 20.16
CA GLN A 323 -16.12 1.44 20.14
C GLN A 323 -16.51 0.97 18.73
N ASN A 324 -16.90 -0.31 18.57
CA ASN A 324 -17.11 -0.89 17.24
C ASN A 324 -18.29 -0.29 16.48
N ASN A 325 -18.24 -0.35 15.15
CA ASN A 325 -19.34 0.01 14.24
C ASN A 325 -19.84 1.46 14.40
N VAL A 326 -18.95 2.40 14.70
CA VAL A 326 -19.32 3.82 14.81
C VAL A 326 -19.19 4.50 13.45
N LYS A 327 -20.19 5.31 13.10
CA LYS A 327 -20.19 6.12 11.88
C LYS A 327 -20.12 7.59 12.22
N PHE A 328 -19.07 8.26 11.77
CA PHE A 328 -18.91 9.71 11.89
C PHE A 328 -19.24 10.39 10.56
N GLY A 329 -19.99 11.48 10.64
CA GLY A 329 -20.11 12.44 9.56
C GLY A 329 -18.82 13.25 9.36
N THR A 330 -18.89 14.19 8.44
CA THR A 330 -17.80 15.12 8.11
C THR A 330 -17.61 16.16 9.21
N GLY A 331 -16.37 16.54 9.53
CA GLY A 331 -16.09 17.66 10.42
C GLY A 331 -16.60 17.45 11.85
N VAL A 332 -16.39 16.25 12.41
CA VAL A 332 -16.72 15.96 13.82
C VAL A 332 -15.50 16.27 14.68
N PHE A 333 -15.70 16.92 15.82
CA PHE A 333 -14.66 17.25 16.80
C PHE A 333 -14.94 16.54 18.12
N CYS A 334 -13.94 15.94 18.74
CA CYS A 334 -14.07 15.20 19.99
C CYS A 334 -13.07 15.69 21.05
N GLU A 335 -13.59 16.06 22.22
CA GLU A 335 -12.80 16.48 23.38
C GLU A 335 -12.01 15.30 23.99
N PRO A 336 -10.93 15.57 24.75
CA PRO A 336 -10.13 14.53 25.37
C PRO A 336 -10.95 13.61 26.28
N PHE A 337 -10.51 12.34 26.39
CA PHE A 337 -11.07 11.32 27.29
C PHE A 337 -12.51 10.89 27.02
N VAL A 338 -13.15 11.39 25.96
CA VAL A 338 -14.51 11.01 25.58
C VAL A 338 -14.56 9.56 25.08
N LYS A 339 -15.60 8.84 25.49
CA LYS A 339 -15.92 7.49 25.01
C LYS A 339 -17.14 7.49 24.11
N ILE A 340 -17.02 6.92 22.92
CA ILE A 340 -18.09 6.81 21.93
C ILE A 340 -18.49 5.34 21.81
N GLY A 341 -19.71 5.02 22.26
CA GLY A 341 -20.23 3.65 22.34
C GLY A 341 -20.57 3.02 20.99
N SER A 342 -20.59 1.69 20.94
CA SER A 342 -20.75 0.93 19.69
C SER A 342 -22.05 1.24 18.96
N ASN A 343 -22.07 1.01 17.64
CA ASN A 343 -23.24 1.18 16.78
C ASN A 343 -23.85 2.59 16.86
N SER A 344 -23.03 3.60 17.15
CA SER A 344 -23.48 4.98 17.21
C SER A 344 -23.27 5.68 15.88
N VAL A 345 -24.12 6.65 15.57
CA VAL A 345 -24.00 7.52 14.41
C VAL A 345 -23.84 8.95 14.88
N ILE A 346 -22.74 9.58 14.50
CA ILE A 346 -22.45 10.98 14.83
C ILE A 346 -22.66 11.83 13.58
N SER A 347 -23.58 12.78 13.65
CA SER A 347 -23.86 13.68 12.52
C SER A 347 -22.66 14.58 12.16
N SER A 348 -22.59 15.03 10.91
CA SER A 348 -21.57 15.98 10.47
C SER A 348 -21.62 17.29 11.26
N GLY A 349 -20.46 17.92 11.47
CA GLY A 349 -20.34 19.20 12.19
C GLY A 349 -20.55 19.10 13.70
N SER A 350 -20.60 17.90 14.27
CA SER A 350 -20.83 17.71 15.70
C SER A 350 -19.58 17.99 16.53
N ILE A 351 -19.75 18.59 17.70
CA ILE A 351 -18.71 18.70 18.74
C ILE A 351 -19.13 17.78 19.90
N ILE A 352 -18.32 16.79 20.21
CA ILE A 352 -18.57 15.79 21.25
C ILE A 352 -17.74 16.16 22.48
N THR A 353 -18.41 16.63 23.53
CA THR A 353 -17.78 17.05 24.79
C THR A 353 -18.01 16.06 25.94
N THR A 354 -18.86 15.06 25.75
CA THR A 354 -19.22 14.05 26.75
C THR A 354 -19.43 12.69 26.10
N ASP A 355 -19.27 11.62 26.89
CA ASP A 355 -19.49 10.25 26.43
C ASP A 355 -20.80 10.04 25.68
N VAL A 356 -20.71 9.31 24.55
CA VAL A 356 -21.85 8.89 23.75
C VAL A 356 -22.19 7.44 24.09
N LYS A 357 -23.42 7.19 24.52
CA LYS A 357 -23.90 5.84 24.82
C LYS A 357 -23.96 4.99 23.55
N LYS A 358 -23.77 3.68 23.67
CA LYS A 358 -23.97 2.72 22.57
C LYS A 358 -25.36 2.83 21.95
N ASN A 359 -25.49 2.47 20.67
CA ASN A 359 -26.73 2.51 19.89
C ASN A 359 -27.39 3.90 19.86
N SER A 360 -26.60 4.97 19.90
CA SER A 360 -27.11 6.35 19.88
C SER A 360 -26.93 7.01 18.52
N VAL A 361 -27.84 7.92 18.17
CA VAL A 361 -27.66 8.84 17.05
C VAL A 361 -27.51 10.25 17.62
N LEU A 362 -26.33 10.84 17.46
CA LEU A 362 -26.10 12.25 17.79
C LEU A 362 -26.47 13.09 16.56
N ILE A 363 -27.47 13.95 16.73
CA ILE A 363 -28.04 14.80 15.68
C ILE A 363 -27.70 16.26 15.97
N SER A 364 -26.99 16.91 15.05
CA SER A 364 -26.78 18.35 15.02
C SER A 364 -27.91 19.03 14.26
N LYS A 365 -28.49 20.08 14.85
CA LYS A 365 -29.51 20.93 14.21
C LYS A 365 -28.85 22.24 13.77
N PHE A 366 -28.94 22.55 12.49
CA PHE A 366 -28.42 23.79 11.92
C PHE A 366 -29.59 24.64 11.42
N ASP A 367 -29.89 25.74 12.12
CA ASP A 367 -30.89 26.71 11.67
C ASP A 367 -30.25 27.64 10.62
N GLN A 368 -30.31 27.22 9.35
CA GLN A 368 -29.71 27.95 8.23
C GLN A 368 -30.77 28.79 7.50
N THR A 369 -30.47 30.08 7.30
CA THR A 369 -31.28 30.97 6.46
C THR A 369 -30.55 31.25 5.16
N TYR A 370 -31.19 30.96 4.04
CA TYR A 370 -30.64 31.20 2.71
C TYR A 370 -31.27 32.46 2.09
N LYS A 371 -30.44 33.34 1.53
CA LYS A 371 -30.90 34.48 0.72
C LYS A 371 -30.50 34.25 -0.74
N PRO A 372 -31.44 34.38 -1.70
CA PRO A 372 -31.10 34.25 -3.11
C PRO A 372 -30.15 35.38 -3.53
N VAL A 373 -29.05 35.03 -4.19
CA VAL A 373 -28.17 35.99 -4.85
C VAL A 373 -28.79 36.28 -6.22
N LYS A 374 -29.23 37.53 -6.46
CA LYS A 374 -29.62 37.93 -7.82
C LYS A 374 -28.38 37.88 -8.71
N PRO A 375 -28.43 37.22 -9.88
CA PRO A 375 -27.33 37.31 -10.83
C PRO A 375 -27.10 38.79 -11.15
N LYS A 376 -25.83 39.23 -11.15
CA LYS A 376 -25.49 40.49 -11.79
C LYS A 376 -25.80 40.30 -13.27
N ASN A 377 -26.68 41.12 -13.84
CA ASN A 377 -26.80 41.18 -15.29
C ASN A 377 -25.47 41.72 -15.81
N ASP A 378 -24.76 40.92 -16.59
CA ASP A 378 -23.55 41.32 -17.31
C ASP A 378 -23.84 42.43 -18.33
#